data_AF-A0A814LXR7-F1
#
_entry.id   AF-A0A814LXR7-F1
#
_cell.length_a   1.000
_cell.length_b   1.000
_cell.length_c   1.000
_cell.angle_alpha   90.00
_cell.angle_beta   90.00
_cell.angle_gamma   90.00
#
_symmetry.space_group_name_H-M   'P 1'
#
loop_
_entity.id
_entity.type
_entity.pdbx_description
1 polymer ?
#
loop_
_entity_poly.entity_id
_entity_poly.type
_entity_poly.pdbx_seq_one_letter_code
_entity_poly.pdbx_strand_id
1 'polypeptide(L)'
;KNSFIFSYDKRLKLPIYPGGEGQSINCNPSYGPTFGGGHDFYIASNSNSSNSSYSNLCHSYKHNAYTNGTTQAQSFLAGSYNFLTAEIEVYAQN
;
A
#
# COMPACT_ATOMS: atom_id res chain seq x y z
N LYS A 1 4.15 6.18 15.14
CA LYS A 1 2.93 5.97 14.32
C LYS A 1 2.78 4.48 14.11
N ASN A 2 1.66 3.88 14.53
CA ASN A 2 1.44 2.43 14.38
C ASN A 2 0.50 2.19 13.20
N SER A 3 1.01 2.31 11.97
CA SER A 3 0.22 1.98 10.77
C SER A 3 0.41 0.52 10.37
N PHE A 4 -0.56 0.00 9.64
CA PHE A 4 -0.54 -1.33 9.05
C PHE A 4 -1.26 -1.26 7.70
N ILE A 5 -0.89 -2.16 6.79
CA ILE A 5 -1.70 -2.47 5.61
C ILE A 5 -2.43 -3.77 5.90
N PHE A 6 -3.64 -3.94 5.36
CA PHE A 6 -4.30 -5.23 5.38
C PHE A 6 -4.90 -5.53 4.01
N SER A 7 -5.08 -6.82 3.73
CA SER A 7 -5.90 -7.29 2.62
C SER A 7 -7.09 -8.04 3.20
N TYR A 8 -8.30 -7.61 2.80
CA TYR A 8 -9.54 -8.25 3.23
C TYR A 8 -9.64 -9.69 2.69
N ASP A 9 -9.43 -9.88 1.39
CA ASP A 9 -9.54 -11.19 0.74
C ASP A 9 -8.50 -12.19 1.24
N LYS A 10 -7.26 -11.72 1.45
CA LYS A 10 -6.18 -12.56 1.97
C LYS A 10 -6.24 -12.75 3.49
N ARG A 11 -7.13 -12.02 4.18
CA ARG A 11 -7.29 -12.03 5.64
C ARG A 11 -5.96 -11.84 6.38
N LEU A 12 -5.14 -10.90 5.90
CA LEU A 12 -3.81 -10.67 6.43
C LEU A 12 -3.60 -9.21 6.80
N LYS A 13 -3.10 -8.99 8.01
CA LYS A 13 -2.62 -7.70 8.51
C LYS A 13 -1.09 -7.69 8.47
N LEU A 14 -0.54 -6.68 7.81
CA LEU A 14 0.87 -6.52 7.55
C LEU A 14 1.41 -5.39 8.43
N PRO A 15 2.20 -5.71 9.46
CA PRO A 15 2.81 -4.69 10.31
C PRO A 15 3.94 -3.99 9.54
N ILE A 16 4.24 -2.76 9.94
CA ILE A 16 5.44 -2.07 9.47
C ILE A 16 6.71 -2.72 10.06
N TYR A 17 7.83 -2.70 9.32
CA TYR A 17 9.13 -3.08 9.87
C TYR A 17 9.55 -2.11 10.99
N PRO A 18 10.16 -2.62 12.09
CA PRO A 18 10.70 -1.77 13.14
C PRO A 18 11.68 -0.73 12.59
N GLY A 19 11.50 0.53 12.99
CA GLY A 19 12.30 1.67 12.49
C GLY A 19 11.74 2.32 11.22
N GLY A 20 10.74 1.72 10.57
CA GLY A 20 10.08 2.27 9.38
C GLY A 20 8.94 3.26 9.69
N GLU A 21 8.56 3.43 10.95
CA GLU A 21 7.36 4.15 11.40
C GLU A 21 7.34 5.62 10.97
N GLY A 22 8.51 6.23 10.79
CA GLY A 22 8.64 7.63 10.36
C GLY A 22 8.24 7.86 8.90
N GLN A 23 8.34 6.83 8.04
CA GLN A 23 8.06 6.90 6.60
C GLN A 23 6.83 6.06 6.22
N SER A 24 5.98 5.75 7.21
CA SER A 24 4.90 4.79 7.04
C SER A 24 3.72 5.31 6.22
N ILE A 25 3.52 6.63 6.22
CA ILE A 25 2.48 7.35 5.48
C ILE A 25 3.12 8.64 4.95
N ASN A 26 3.03 8.86 3.65
CA ASN A 26 3.48 10.10 3.00
C ASN A 26 2.25 10.96 2.66
N CYS A 27 2.25 12.20 3.15
CA CYS A 27 1.16 13.17 2.97
C CYS A 27 1.53 14.34 2.04
N ASN A 28 2.47 14.13 1.11
CA ASN A 28 2.87 15.17 0.16
C ASN A 28 1.66 15.54 -0.75
N PRO A 29 1.30 16.84 -0.88
CA PRO A 29 0.11 17.25 -1.64
C PRO A 29 0.18 16.95 -3.14
N SER A 30 1.37 16.75 -3.70
CA SER A 30 1.56 16.34 -5.09
C SER A 30 1.37 14.82 -5.30
N TYR A 31 1.20 14.06 -4.22
CA TYR A 31 0.92 12.63 -4.24
C TYR A 31 -0.47 12.35 -3.68
N GLY A 32 -1.12 11.31 -4.19
CA GLY A 32 -2.29 10.74 -3.54
C GLY A 32 -1.91 9.91 -2.30
N PRO A 33 -2.88 9.20 -1.70
CA PRO A 33 -2.65 8.32 -0.55
C PRO A 33 -1.48 7.35 -0.81
N THR A 34 -0.45 7.45 0.04
CA THR A 34 0.80 6.68 -0.11
C THR A 34 1.21 6.09 1.22
N PHE A 35 1.44 4.77 1.23
CA PHE A 35 1.81 4.01 2.42
C PHE A 35 3.15 3.30 2.21
N GLY A 36 4.05 3.46 3.18
CA GLY A 36 5.38 2.88 3.19
C GLY A 36 6.41 3.73 2.44
N GLY A 37 7.65 3.76 2.95
CA GLY A 37 8.81 4.15 2.17
C GLY A 37 8.91 3.24 0.93
N GLY A 38 9.35 3.79 -0.21
CA GLY A 38 9.35 3.04 -1.46
C GLY A 38 7.96 2.75 -2.06
N HIS A 39 6.88 3.25 -1.42
CA HIS A 39 5.50 3.19 -1.88
C HIS A 39 4.98 1.74 -1.98
N ASP A 40 4.91 1.02 -0.86
CA ASP A 40 4.31 -0.31 -0.77
C ASP A 40 2.87 -0.31 -1.32
N PHE A 41 2.12 0.77 -1.10
CA PHE A 41 0.80 0.98 -1.69
C PHE A 41 0.59 2.46 -2.02
N TYR A 42 0.27 2.74 -3.28
CA TYR A 42 0.10 4.09 -3.81
C TYR A 42 -1.17 4.20 -4.65
N ILE A 43 -1.99 5.20 -4.33
CA ILE A 43 -3.16 5.59 -5.11
C ILE A 43 -2.84 6.89 -5.84
N ALA A 44 -2.82 6.84 -7.17
CA ALA A 44 -2.54 8.00 -8.00
C ALA A 44 -3.77 8.91 -8.18
N SER A 45 -3.55 10.13 -8.66
CA SER A 45 -4.64 10.99 -9.13
C SER A 45 -5.40 10.33 -10.29
N ASN A 46 -6.72 10.52 -10.33
CA ASN A 46 -7.61 9.89 -11.31
C ASN A 46 -7.47 8.36 -11.34
N SER A 47 -7.32 7.72 -10.18
CA SER A 47 -7.05 6.29 -10.05
C SER A 47 -8.14 5.37 -10.62
N ASN A 48 -9.33 5.90 -10.92
CA ASN A 48 -10.42 5.18 -11.57
C ASN A 48 -10.26 5.06 -13.09
N SER A 49 -9.47 5.94 -13.72
CA SER A 49 -9.22 5.92 -15.17
C SER A 49 -7.74 5.82 -15.54
N SER A 50 -6.85 6.14 -14.61
CA SER A 50 -5.41 6.07 -14.77
C SER A 50 -4.84 4.83 -14.08
N ASN A 51 -4.13 3.99 -14.84
CA ASN A 51 -3.46 2.80 -14.31
C ASN A 51 -2.10 3.11 -13.63
N SER A 52 -1.96 4.31 -13.06
CA SER A 52 -0.73 4.76 -12.40
C SER A 52 -0.66 4.42 -10.92
N SER A 53 -1.78 4.00 -10.31
CA SER A 53 -1.76 3.43 -8.95
C SER A 53 -0.98 2.12 -8.96
N TYR A 54 -0.29 1.80 -7.86
CA TYR A 54 0.44 0.54 -7.78
C TYR A 54 0.60 -0.02 -6.37
N SER A 55 0.84 -1.32 -6.33
CA SER A 55 1.15 -2.14 -5.16
C SER A 55 2.56 -2.71 -5.30
N ASN A 56 3.43 -2.42 -4.34
CA ASN A 56 4.82 -2.84 -4.33
C ASN A 56 5.26 -3.27 -2.92
N LEU A 57 4.52 -4.19 -2.33
CA LEU A 57 4.66 -4.62 -0.94
C LEU A 57 6.10 -5.03 -0.56
N CYS A 58 6.34 -5.15 0.74
CA CYS A 58 7.57 -5.67 1.36
C CYS A 58 8.77 -4.73 1.36
N HIS A 59 8.61 -3.46 1.00
CA HIS A 59 9.64 -2.47 1.30
C HIS A 59 9.52 -2.00 2.76
N SER A 60 8.31 -1.60 3.17
CA SER A 60 8.06 -1.07 4.52
C SER A 60 7.11 -1.93 5.34
N TYR A 61 6.14 -2.58 4.71
CA TYR A 61 5.19 -3.46 5.40
C TYR A 61 5.60 -4.92 5.22
N LYS A 62 5.77 -5.62 6.34
CA LYS A 62 6.34 -6.96 6.39
C LYS A 62 5.32 -8.02 5.96
N HIS A 63 5.70 -8.82 4.96
CA HIS A 63 5.13 -10.12 4.68
C HIS A 63 6.13 -11.22 5.06
N ASN A 64 5.66 -12.34 5.62
CA ASN A 64 6.57 -13.40 6.09
C ASN A 64 7.14 -14.28 4.97
N ALA A 65 6.47 -14.33 3.82
CA ALA A 65 6.83 -15.23 2.72
C ALA A 65 7.32 -14.51 1.44
N TYR A 66 7.17 -13.19 1.36
CA TYR A 66 7.46 -12.44 0.12
C TYR A 66 8.46 -11.33 0.40
N THR A 67 9.20 -10.97 -0.62
CA THR A 67 10.24 -9.94 -0.58
C THR A 67 9.91 -8.85 -1.59
N ASN A 68 10.38 -7.63 -1.34
CA ASN A 68 10.16 -6.53 -2.27
C ASN A 68 10.69 -6.87 -3.68
N GLY A 69 9.99 -6.38 -4.71
CA GLY A 69 10.35 -6.60 -6.11
C GLY A 69 9.92 -7.95 -6.70
N THR A 70 9.34 -8.88 -5.90
CA THR A 70 8.79 -10.11 -6.45
C THR A 70 7.37 -9.89 -6.99
N THR A 71 6.97 -10.64 -8.02
CA THR A 71 5.61 -10.60 -8.57
C THR A 71 4.56 -10.92 -7.49
N GLN A 72 4.88 -11.81 -6.55
CA GLN A 72 4.00 -12.16 -5.43
C GLN A 72 3.77 -10.96 -4.51
N ALA A 73 4.81 -10.19 -4.16
CA ALA A 73 4.66 -8.98 -3.35
C ALA A 73 3.87 -7.89 -4.09
N GLN A 74 4.17 -7.71 -5.39
CA GLN A 74 3.53 -6.68 -6.22
C GLN A 74 2.04 -6.93 -6.44
N SER A 75 1.65 -8.19 -6.66
CA SER A 75 0.24 -8.57 -6.89
C SER A 75 -0.56 -8.85 -5.61
N PHE A 76 0.07 -8.87 -4.42
CA PHE A 76 -0.58 -9.33 -3.19
C PHE A 76 -1.85 -8.54 -2.83
N LEU A 77 -1.80 -7.22 -2.90
CA LEU A 77 -2.89 -6.34 -2.45
C LEU A 77 -3.98 -6.14 -3.50
N ALA A 78 -3.59 -5.99 -4.77
CA ALA A 78 -4.48 -5.53 -5.84
C ALA A 78 -4.57 -6.49 -7.03
N GLY A 79 -3.99 -7.70 -6.93
CA GLY A 79 -3.97 -8.70 -8.00
C GLY A 79 -2.90 -8.46 -9.09
N SER A 80 -2.36 -7.24 -9.18
CA SER A 80 -1.30 -6.85 -10.12
C SER A 80 -0.48 -5.69 -9.56
N TYR A 81 0.67 -5.40 -10.18
CA TYR A 81 1.50 -4.26 -9.81
C TYR A 81 0.73 -2.94 -9.98
N ASN A 82 0.22 -2.66 -11.19
CA ASN A 82 -0.68 -1.53 -11.43
C ASN A 82 -2.14 -1.95 -11.36
N PHE A 83 -3.02 -1.04 -10.93
CA PHE A 83 -4.46 -1.31 -10.84
C PHE A 83 -5.29 -0.03 -11.00
N LEU A 84 -6.57 -0.21 -11.33
CA LEU A 84 -7.59 0.83 -11.28
C LEU A 84 -8.37 0.73 -9.96
N THR A 85 -8.77 1.89 -9.44
CA THR A 85 -9.57 2.00 -8.22
C THR A 85 -11.03 2.20 -8.60
N ALA A 86 -11.91 1.30 -8.15
CA ALA A 86 -13.35 1.46 -8.34
C ALA A 86 -13.92 2.50 -7.38
N GLU A 87 -13.63 2.34 -6.09
CA GLU A 87 -14.16 3.16 -5.00
C GLU A 87 -13.10 3.35 -3.90
N ILE A 88 -13.23 4.44 -3.13
CA ILE A 88 -12.41 4.72 -1.94
C ILE A 88 -13.34 5.15 -0.81
N GLU A 89 -13.20 4.51 0.34
CA GLU A 89 -13.92 4.86 1.56
C GLU A 89 -12.92 5.18 2.67
N VAL A 90 -13.22 6.20 3.47
CA VAL A 90 -12.38 6.62 4.60
C VAL A 90 -13.22 6.64 5.86
N TYR A 91 -12.78 5.89 6.86
CA TYR A 91 -13.45 5.74 8.15
C TYR A 91 -12.61 6.39 9.25
N ALA A 92 -13.26 7.12 10.16
CA ALA A 92 -12.63 7.70 11.33
C ALA A 92 -13.48 7.40 12.57
N GLN A 93 -12.81 7.14 13.69
CA GLN A 93 -13.45 7.03 15.01
C GLN A 93 -12.94 8.19 15.85
N ASN A 94 -13.87 9.03 16.29
CA ASN A 94 -13.61 10.14 17.22
C ASN A 94 -13.79 9.68 18.66
#